data_AF-A0A7W9KQ62-F1
#
_entry.id   AF-A0A7W9KQ62-F1
#
_cell.length_a   1.000
_cell.length_b   1.000
_cell.length_c   1.000
_cell.angle_alpha   90.00
_cell.angle_beta   90.00
_cell.angle_gamma   90.00
#
_symmetry.space_group_name_H-M   'P 1'
#
loop_
_entity.id
_entity.type
_entity.pdbx_description
1 polymer ?
#
loop_
_entity_poly.entity_id
_entity_poly.type
_entity_poly.pdbx_seq_one_letter_code
_entity_poly.pdbx_strand_id
1 'polypeptide(L)'
;MDTITGRRLYALAFLEHHTRKLHITGVTAHPTAQWAIQQARNLVCNLGSRVESLRFLLRYRDSKYTVSFDAVFAAEEVKALLSVP
;
A
#
# COMPACT_ATOMS: atom_id res chain seq x y z
N MET A 1 6.62 -12.15 7.87
CA MET A 1 6.64 -13.61 7.69
C MET A 1 8.06 -14.07 7.95
N ASP A 2 8.23 -15.04 8.84
CA ASP A 2 9.54 -15.57 9.19
C ASP A 2 9.82 -16.77 8.30
N THR A 3 11.00 -16.80 7.70
CA THR A 3 11.43 -17.92 6.85
C THR A 3 12.11 -18.99 7.70
N ILE A 4 12.16 -20.22 7.18
CA ILE A 4 12.92 -21.33 7.78
C ILE A 4 14.41 -21.01 7.99
N THR A 5 14.94 -20.01 7.28
CA THR A 5 16.32 -19.52 7.39
C THR A 5 16.50 -18.39 8.42
N GLY A 6 15.47 -18.10 9.22
CA GLY A 6 15.50 -17.04 10.25
C GLY A 6 15.47 -15.62 9.69
N ARG A 7 15.08 -15.43 8.42
CA ARG A 7 14.93 -14.10 7.81
C ARG A 7 13.50 -13.64 7.90
N ARG A 8 13.31 -12.36 8.24
CA ARG A 8 12.00 -11.72 8.24
C ARG A 8 11.72 -11.06 6.91
N LEU A 9 10.65 -11.46 6.26
CA LEU A 9 10.12 -10.80 5.08
C LEU A 9 8.85 -10.03 5.42
N TYR A 10 8.63 -8.94 4.72
CA TYR A 10 7.50 -8.05 4.84
C TYR A 10 6.73 -8.04 3.53
N ALA A 11 5.41 -8.20 3.61
CA ALA A 11 4.51 -8.01 2.48
C ALA A 11 3.80 -6.67 2.63
N LEU A 12 3.63 -5.94 1.52
CA LEU A 12 2.69 -4.83 1.48
C LEU A 12 1.37 -5.33 0.91
N ALA A 13 0.29 -5.06 1.65
CA ALA A 13 -1.04 -5.52 1.32
C ALA A 13 -2.07 -4.39 1.46
N PHE A 14 -3.05 -4.39 0.57
CA PHE A 14 -4.16 -3.44 0.54
C PHE A 14 -5.47 -4.23 0.54
N LEU A 15 -6.36 -3.89 1.46
CA LEU A 15 -7.68 -4.52 1.52
C LEU A 15 -8.70 -3.56 0.91
N GLU A 16 -9.30 -3.95 -0.21
CA GLU A 16 -10.43 -3.24 -0.77
C GLU A 16 -11.65 -3.47 0.14
N HIS A 17 -12.15 -2.42 0.80
CA HIS A 17 -13.14 -2.55 1.87
C HIS A 17 -14.47 -3.14 1.37
N HIS A 18 -14.96 -2.69 0.22
CA HIS A 18 -16.28 -3.08 -0.28
C HIS A 18 -16.33 -4.56 -0.70
N THR A 19 -15.32 -5.03 -1.43
CA THR A 19 -15.25 -6.40 -1.96
C THR A 19 -14.52 -7.36 -1.03
N ARG A 20 -13.87 -6.83 0.03
CA ARG A 20 -12.93 -7.56 0.89
C ARG A 20 -11.80 -8.23 0.12
N LYS A 21 -11.47 -7.71 -1.07
CA LYS A 21 -10.38 -8.24 -1.89
C LYS A 21 -9.04 -7.78 -1.35
N LEU A 22 -8.17 -8.73 -1.03
CA LEU A 22 -6.81 -8.45 -0.60
C LEU A 22 -5.88 -8.38 -1.81
N HIS A 23 -5.15 -7.28 -1.94
CA HIS A 23 -4.14 -7.05 -2.96
C HIS A 23 -2.77 -7.05 -2.31
N ILE A 24 -1.96 -8.08 -2.57
CA ILE A 24 -0.56 -8.13 -2.14
C ILE A 24 0.28 -7.62 -3.31
N THR A 25 1.00 -6.51 -3.10
CA THR A 25 1.72 -5.84 -4.19
C THR A 25 3.17 -6.29 -4.29
N GLY A 26 3.78 -6.69 -3.16
CA GLY A 26 5.14 -7.20 -3.16
C GLY A 26 5.60 -7.69 -1.79
N VAL A 27 6.71 -8.44 -1.81
CA VAL A 27 7.38 -8.99 -0.62
C VAL A 27 8.86 -8.57 -0.63
N THR A 28 9.39 -8.13 0.51
CA THR A 28 10.79 -7.71 0.65
C THR A 28 11.34 -8.00 2.05
N ALA A 29 12.63 -8.28 2.15
CA ALA A 29 13.33 -8.32 3.44
C ALA A 29 13.55 -6.91 4.02
N HIS A 30 13.61 -5.89 3.15
CA HIS A 30 13.98 -4.52 3.50
C HIS A 30 12.92 -3.55 2.98
N PRO A 31 11.81 -3.35 3.72
CA PRO A 31 10.78 -2.41 3.31
C PRO A 31 11.28 -0.98 3.50
N THR A 32 11.50 -0.27 2.40
CA THR A 32 11.90 1.15 2.37
C THR A 32 10.75 2.02 1.85
N ALA A 33 10.83 3.33 2.07
CA ALA A 33 9.86 4.27 1.52
C ALA A 33 9.80 4.22 -0.02
N GLN A 34 10.96 4.20 -0.69
CA GLN A 34 11.03 4.09 -2.15
C GLN A 34 10.36 2.80 -2.66
N TRP A 35 10.61 1.68 -1.98
CA TRP A 35 9.95 0.42 -2.32
C TRP A 35 8.43 0.52 -2.14
N ALA A 36 7.95 1.07 -1.03
CA ALA A 36 6.52 1.25 -0.76
C ALA A 36 5.84 2.14 -1.83
N ILE A 37 6.49 3.24 -2.25
CA ILE A 37 5.99 4.12 -3.32
C ILE A 37 5.82 3.33 -4.63
N GLN A 38 6.82 2.51 -5.00
CA GLN A 38 6.71 1.71 -6.22
C GLN A 38 5.60 0.66 -6.11
N GLN A 39 5.42 0.05 -4.94
CA GLN A 39 4.33 -0.89 -4.71
C GLN A 39 2.95 -0.21 -4.80
N ALA A 40 2.79 1.02 -4.31
CA ALA A 40 1.57 1.80 -4.49
C ALA A 40 1.28 2.07 -5.97
N ARG A 41 2.29 2.44 -6.75
CA ARG A 41 2.14 2.66 -8.21
C ARG A 41 1.71 1.38 -8.93
N ASN A 42 2.32 0.26 -8.56
CA ASN A 42 1.96 -1.04 -9.12
C ASN A 42 0.49 -1.39 -8.81
N LEU A 43 0.01 -1.08 -7.61
CA LEU A 43 -1.39 -1.29 -7.24
C LEU A 43 -2.34 -0.45 -8.09
N VAL A 44 -2.11 0.86 -8.15
CA VAL A 44 -2.96 1.77 -8.94
C VAL A 44 -3.03 1.31 -10.40
N CYS A 45 -1.87 0.98 -10.99
CA CYS A 45 -1.81 0.43 -12.33
C CYS A 45 -2.59 -0.90 -12.48
N ASN A 46 -2.51 -1.80 -11.49
CA ASN A 46 -3.24 -3.07 -11.50
C ASN A 46 -4.76 -2.90 -11.32
N LEU A 47 -5.19 -1.92 -10.53
CA LEU A 47 -6.60 -1.62 -10.32
C LEU A 47 -7.23 -1.03 -11.60
N GLY A 48 -6.47 -0.29 -12.40
CA GLY A 48 -6.99 0.39 -13.59
C GLY A 48 -8.18 1.28 -13.23
N SER A 49 -9.24 1.26 -14.03
CA SER A 49 -10.46 2.06 -13.76
C SER A 49 -11.16 1.74 -12.44
N ARG A 50 -10.84 0.63 -11.76
CA ARG A 50 -11.40 0.34 -10.43
C ARG A 50 -10.92 1.34 -9.38
N VAL A 51 -9.77 1.97 -9.57
CA VAL A 51 -9.24 2.96 -8.62
C VAL A 51 -10.19 4.16 -8.48
N GLU A 52 -10.93 4.51 -9.55
CA GLU A 52 -11.91 5.61 -9.58
C GLU A 52 -13.09 5.38 -8.60
N SER A 53 -13.35 4.12 -8.23
CA SER A 53 -14.38 3.79 -7.24
C SER A 53 -13.91 3.95 -5.79
N LEU A 54 -12.59 4.06 -5.58
CA LEU A 54 -11.98 4.24 -4.27
C LEU A 54 -11.99 5.72 -3.89
N ARG A 55 -12.34 6.02 -2.63
CA ARG A 55 -12.36 7.41 -2.13
C ARG A 55 -11.31 7.67 -1.06
N PHE A 56 -11.00 6.63 -0.28
CA PHE A 56 -10.12 6.74 0.87
C PHE A 56 -9.09 5.62 0.88
N LEU A 57 -7.86 5.98 1.22
CA LEU A 57 -6.82 5.05 1.64
C LEU A 57 -6.66 5.18 3.15
N LEU A 58 -6.98 4.13 3.90
CA LEU A 58 -6.65 4.05 5.32
C LEU A 58 -5.28 3.39 5.49
N ARG A 59 -4.35 4.07 6.16
CA ARG A 59 -3.02 3.53 6.42
C ARG A 59 -2.52 3.83 7.83
N TYR A 60 -1.54 3.04 8.26
CA TYR A 60 -0.81 3.26 9.50
C TYR A 60 0.19 4.42 9.38
N ARG A 61 0.66 4.91 10.53
CA ARG A 61 1.63 6.01 10.66
C ARG A 61 3.10 5.57 10.54
N ASP A 62 3.37 4.44 9.88
CA ASP A 62 4.75 3.97 9.66
C ASP A 62 5.51 4.98 8.77
N SER A 63 6.78 5.26 9.12
CA SER A 63 7.62 6.24 8.43
C SER A 63 7.89 5.92 6.96
N LYS A 64 7.67 4.68 6.53
CA LYS A 64 7.79 4.25 5.12
C LYS A 64 6.67 4.81 4.24
N TYR A 65 5.53 5.17 4.81
CA TYR A 65 4.41 5.77 4.09
C TYR A 65 4.53 7.30 4.10
N THR A 66 5.38 7.78 3.19
CA THR A 66 5.72 9.20 3.06
C THR A 66 4.65 9.99 2.30
N VAL A 67 4.81 11.32 2.25
CA VAL A 67 3.97 12.19 1.40
C VAL A 67 3.99 11.74 -0.06
N SER A 68 5.14 11.29 -0.57
CA SER A 68 5.26 10.76 -1.94
C SER A 68 4.52 9.44 -2.14
N PHE A 69 4.32 8.64 -1.08
CA PHE A 69 3.48 7.45 -1.13
C PHE A 69 2.01 7.87 -1.25
N ASP A 70 1.55 8.80 -0.42
CA ASP A 70 0.18 9.32 -0.47
C ASP A 70 -0.13 10.02 -1.80
N ALA A 71 0.86 10.70 -2.39
CA ALA A 71 0.73 11.38 -3.67
C ALA A 71 0.38 10.44 -4.83
N VAL A 72 0.76 9.16 -4.76
CA VAL A 72 0.37 8.15 -5.78
C VAL A 72 -1.14 7.96 -5.80
N PHE A 73 -1.77 7.96 -4.64
CA PHE A 73 -3.22 7.81 -4.50
C PHE A 73 -3.95 9.13 -4.74
N ALA A 74 -3.36 10.25 -4.31
CA ALA A 74 -3.93 11.58 -4.55
C ALA A 74 -4.02 11.93 -6.05
N ALA A 75 -3.12 11.40 -6.88
CA ALA A 75 -3.19 11.52 -8.34
C ALA A 75 -4.45 10.88 -8.93
N GLU A 76 -5.03 9.90 -8.23
CA GLU A 76 -6.28 9.21 -8.58
C GLU A 76 -7.46 9.72 -7.73
N GLU A 77 -7.34 10.93 -7.17
CA GLU A 77 -8.35 11.57 -6.30
C GLU A 77 -8.68 10.77 -5.02
N VAL A 78 -7.84 9.80 -4.64
CA VAL A 78 -8.00 9.01 -3.41
C VAL A 78 -7.34 9.72 -2.22
N LYS A 79 -8.12 10.00 -1.18
CA LYS A 79 -7.64 10.71 0.02
C LYS A 79 -7.02 9.76 1.05
N ALA A 80 -5.79 10.02 1.46
CA ALA A 80 -5.16 9.30 2.55
C ALA A 80 -5.71 9.73 3.93
N LEU A 81 -6.06 8.74 4.75
CA LEU A 81 -6.48 8.87 6.14
C LEU A 81 -5.55 8.03 7.02
N LEU A 82 -5.18 8.58 8.17
CA LEU A 82 -4.30 7.92 9.13
C LEU A 82 -5.11 7.17 10.17
N SER A 83 -4.63 5.99 10.57
CA SER A 83 -5.15 5.31 11.74
C SER A 83 -5.02 6.19 12.99
N VAL A 84 -5.94 5.96 13.94
CA VAL A 84 -5.84 6.49 15.30
C VAL A 84 -4.50 6.03 15.91
N PRO A 85 -3.83 6.86 16.73
CA PRO A 85 -2.62 6.47 17.44
C PRO A 85 -2.81 5.23 18.32
#